data_AF-A0A9E6W2B6-F1
#
_entry.id   AF-A0A9E6W2B6-F1
#
_cell.length_a   1.000
_cell.length_b   1.000
_cell.length_c   1.000
_cell.angle_alpha   90.00
_cell.angle_beta   90.00
_cell.angle_gamma   90.00
#
_symmetry.space_group_name_H-M   'P 1'
#
loop_
_entity.id
_entity.type
_entity.pdbx_description
1 polymer ?
#
loop_
_entity_poly.entity_id
_entity_poly.type
_entity_poly.pdbx_seq_one_letter_code
_entity_poly.pdbx_strand_id
1 'polypeptide(L)'
;MKLLYPLSLALVLSACTQKKSNPAATELVSNFLENPKSLENIESKNPVEEFKSAAESSAAKVVELNKDNVADVLGEAKDHKHVVIVTGNHTVVKVDDLDDCKTSGSWGTCMPHAEGYIQRGGLEYQEDYINNIIGKPDEQERLVFFFD
;
A
#
# COMPACT_ATOMS: atom_id res chain seq x y z
N MET A 1 -12.10 60.49 15.73
CA MET A 1 -12.57 60.36 14.34
C MET A 1 -11.71 59.31 13.65
N LYS A 2 -12.33 58.18 13.25
CA LYS A 2 -11.89 57.12 12.32
C LYS A 2 -10.51 56.46 12.52
N LEU A 3 -10.56 55.25 13.10
CA LEU A 3 -9.66 54.14 12.80
C LEU A 3 -9.74 53.79 11.30
N LEU A 4 -8.59 53.54 10.67
CA LEU A 4 -8.48 52.89 9.36
C LEU A 4 -7.26 51.97 9.39
N TYR A 5 -7.50 50.67 9.57
CA TYR A 5 -6.54 49.60 9.25
C TYR A 5 -6.84 49.12 7.82
N PRO A 6 -5.85 49.00 6.92
CA PRO A 6 -6.06 48.36 5.64
C PRO A 6 -6.11 46.84 5.81
N LEU A 7 -7.26 46.27 5.45
CA LEU A 7 -7.53 44.85 5.32
C LEU A 7 -6.79 44.32 4.07
N SER A 8 -5.59 43.76 4.26
CA SER A 8 -4.89 43.02 3.19
C SER A 8 -5.52 41.65 3.03
N LEU A 9 -6.36 41.51 2.01
CA LEU A 9 -6.95 40.25 1.56
C LEU A 9 -5.87 39.43 0.81
N ALA A 10 -5.24 38.48 1.50
CA ALA A 10 -4.34 37.52 0.88
C ALA A 10 -5.15 36.39 0.24
N LEU A 11 -5.30 36.43 -1.08
CA LEU A 11 -5.89 35.35 -1.88
C LEU A 11 -4.85 34.24 -2.06
N VAL A 12 -4.90 33.21 -1.22
CA VAL A 12 -4.05 32.01 -1.35
C VAL A 12 -4.63 31.13 -2.46
N LEU A 13 -4.06 31.24 -3.66
CA LEU A 13 -4.29 30.29 -4.75
C LEU A 13 -3.52 29.00 -4.42
N SER A 14 -4.16 28.09 -3.69
CA SER A 14 -3.70 26.70 -3.62
C SER A 14 -3.85 26.06 -5.00
N ALA A 15 -2.75 26.01 -5.74
CA ALA A 15 -2.65 25.19 -6.93
C ALA A 15 -2.81 23.72 -6.51
N CYS A 16 -4.02 23.17 -6.65
CA CYS A 16 -4.22 21.73 -6.65
C CYS A 16 -3.51 21.18 -7.89
N THR A 17 -2.31 20.66 -7.74
CA THR A 17 -1.68 19.82 -8.75
C THR A 17 -2.52 18.56 -8.86
N GLN A 18 -3.41 18.49 -9.85
CA GLN A 18 -4.11 17.26 -10.20
C GLN A 18 -3.04 16.25 -10.63
N LYS A 19 -2.79 15.22 -9.80
CA LYS A 19 -2.01 14.03 -10.20
C LYS A 19 -2.69 13.47 -11.44
N LYS A 20 -2.05 13.61 -12.61
CA LYS A 20 -2.55 13.06 -13.86
C LYS A 20 -2.46 11.54 -13.72
N SER A 21 -3.59 10.84 -13.67
CA SER A 21 -3.58 9.38 -13.58
C SER A 21 -2.95 8.80 -14.86
N ASN A 22 -2.04 7.85 -14.71
CA ASN A 22 -1.49 7.08 -15.81
C ASN A 22 -2.40 5.86 -16.04
N PRO A 23 -3.16 5.78 -17.14
CA PRO A 23 -4.14 4.72 -17.35
C PRO A 23 -3.56 3.31 -17.23
N ALA A 24 -2.33 3.09 -17.71
CA ALA A 24 -1.66 1.79 -17.63
C ALA A 24 -1.30 1.40 -16.18
N ALA A 25 -0.87 2.37 -15.36
CA ALA A 25 -0.58 2.13 -13.95
C ALA A 25 -1.87 1.83 -13.17
N THR A 26 -2.96 2.55 -13.49
CA THR A 26 -4.27 2.30 -12.90
C THR A 26 -4.78 0.90 -13.26
N GLU A 27 -4.66 0.48 -14.53
CA GLU A 27 -5.06 -0.85 -14.98
C GLU A 27 -4.29 -1.96 -14.26
N LEU A 28 -2.95 -1.84 -14.19
CA LEU A 28 -2.09 -2.79 -13.49
C LEU A 28 -2.53 -2.99 -12.03
N VAL A 29 -2.74 -1.88 -11.30
CA VAL A 29 -3.21 -1.93 -9.92
C VAL A 29 -4.60 -2.54 -9.82
N SER A 30 -5.56 -2.10 -10.64
CA SER A 30 -6.93 -2.62 -10.59
C SER A 30 -7.00 -4.13 -10.85
N ASN A 31 -6.21 -4.63 -11.81
CA ASN A 31 -6.14 -6.05 -12.12
C ASN A 31 -5.61 -6.86 -10.93
N PHE A 32 -4.60 -6.34 -10.22
CA PHE A 32 -4.04 -7.00 -9.05
C PHE A 32 -4.99 -6.99 -7.86
N LEU A 33 -5.69 -5.87 -7.63
CA LEU A 33 -6.68 -5.75 -6.55
C LEU A 33 -7.84 -6.73 -6.77
N GLU A 34 -8.28 -6.91 -8.01
CA GLU A 34 -9.29 -7.91 -8.38
C GLU A 34 -8.75 -9.35 -8.23
N ASN A 35 -7.54 -9.60 -8.75
CA ASN A 35 -6.93 -10.92 -8.74
C ASN A 35 -5.39 -10.80 -8.68
N PRO A 36 -4.75 -11.09 -7.53
CA PRO A 36 -3.30 -10.97 -7.38
C PRO A 36 -2.49 -11.78 -8.41
N LYS A 37 -3.05 -12.85 -8.98
CA LYS A 37 -2.42 -13.63 -10.06
C LYS A 37 -2.23 -12.85 -11.35
N SER A 38 -2.87 -11.70 -11.51
CA SER A 38 -2.63 -10.80 -12.63
C SER A 38 -1.17 -10.31 -12.70
N LEU A 39 -0.43 -10.38 -11.59
CA LEU A 39 0.98 -10.04 -11.53
C LEU A 39 1.82 -10.88 -12.50
N GLU A 40 1.40 -12.12 -12.78
CA GLU A 40 2.05 -13.03 -13.75
C GLU A 40 1.96 -12.54 -15.20
N ASN A 41 1.01 -11.63 -15.50
CA ASN A 41 0.81 -11.07 -16.83
C ASN A 41 1.68 -9.83 -17.10
N ILE A 42 2.41 -9.34 -16.10
CA ILE A 42 3.31 -8.20 -16.28
C ILE A 42 4.56 -8.69 -17.02
N GLU A 43 4.75 -8.24 -18.26
CA GLU A 43 5.90 -8.58 -19.11
C GLU A 43 7.18 -7.85 -18.68
N SER A 44 7.62 -8.11 -17.46
CA SER A 44 8.77 -7.46 -16.83
C SER A 44 9.66 -8.47 -16.13
N LYS A 45 10.95 -8.14 -16.00
CA LYS A 45 11.86 -8.93 -15.16
C LYS A 45 11.59 -8.70 -13.67
N ASN A 46 10.95 -7.58 -13.31
CA ASN A 46 10.61 -7.22 -11.94
C ASN A 46 9.12 -6.82 -11.79
N PRO A 47 8.16 -7.76 -11.97
CA PRO A 47 6.73 -7.47 -11.82
C PRO A 47 6.35 -6.79 -10.50
N VAL A 48 6.97 -7.17 -9.38
CA VAL A 48 6.69 -6.58 -8.06
C VAL A 48 7.13 -5.10 -7.99
N GLU A 49 8.28 -4.76 -8.56
CA GLU A 49 8.80 -3.40 -8.60
C GLU A 49 7.94 -2.49 -9.49
N GLU A 50 7.47 -3.03 -10.62
CA GLU A 50 6.57 -2.35 -11.54
C GLU A 50 5.21 -2.09 -10.90
N PHE A 51 4.64 -3.09 -10.22
CA PHE A 51 3.44 -2.93 -9.42
C PHE A 51 3.62 -1.85 -8.34
N LYS A 52 4.73 -1.88 -7.58
CA LYS A 52 5.01 -0.89 -6.53
C LYS A 52 4.97 0.53 -7.09
N SER A 53 5.65 0.75 -8.22
CA SER A 53 5.68 2.05 -8.90
C SER A 53 4.27 2.50 -9.33
N ALA A 54 3.45 1.58 -9.83
CA ALA A 54 2.06 1.86 -10.19
C ALA A 54 1.19 2.19 -8.95
N ALA A 55 1.36 1.45 -7.85
CA ALA A 55 0.68 1.65 -6.58
C ALA A 55 1.01 3.01 -5.94
N GLU A 56 2.29 3.43 -5.91
CA GLU A 56 2.70 4.75 -5.41
C GLU A 56 2.03 5.92 -6.15
N SER A 57 1.74 5.73 -7.44
CA SER A 57 1.09 6.75 -8.26
C SER A 57 -0.42 6.86 -8.01
N SER A 58 -1.07 5.76 -7.59
CA SER A 58 -2.53 5.60 -7.61
C SER A 58 -3.18 5.37 -6.25
N ALA A 59 -2.43 4.96 -5.23
CA ALA A 59 -2.95 4.76 -3.88
C ALA A 59 -3.47 6.07 -3.27
N ALA A 60 -4.55 5.97 -2.49
CA ALA A 60 -5.10 7.07 -1.72
C ALA A 60 -4.12 7.50 -0.63
N LYS A 61 -3.45 6.52 -0.01
CA LYS A 61 -2.44 6.72 1.03
C LYS A 61 -1.34 5.66 0.93
N VAL A 62 -0.12 6.05 1.29
CA VAL A 62 1.03 5.15 1.44
C VAL A 62 1.65 5.38 2.82
N VAL A 63 1.90 4.29 3.56
CA VAL A 63 2.50 4.34 4.90
C VAL A 63 3.59 3.29 5.01
N GLU A 64 4.74 3.65 5.57
CA GLU A 64 5.77 2.68 5.93
C GLU A 64 5.36 1.89 7.17
N LEU A 65 5.39 0.56 7.10
CA LEU A 65 5.02 -0.38 8.16
C LEU A 65 6.24 -0.78 8.98
N ASN A 66 6.13 -0.66 10.30
CA ASN A 66 7.13 -1.13 11.24
C ASN A 66 6.46 -1.69 12.50
N LYS A 67 7.28 -2.16 13.45
CA LYS A 67 6.78 -2.78 14.68
C LYS A 67 5.95 -1.82 15.53
N ASP A 68 6.28 -0.54 15.51
CA ASP A 68 5.68 0.45 16.40
C ASP A 68 4.31 0.92 15.90
N ASN A 69 4.07 0.85 14.58
CA ASN A 69 2.83 1.35 13.98
C ASN A 69 1.90 0.26 13.40
N VAL A 70 2.33 -1.01 13.33
CA VAL A 70 1.56 -2.07 12.66
C VAL A 70 0.12 -2.20 13.15
N ALA A 71 -0.13 -2.05 14.46
CA ALA A 71 -1.48 -2.14 15.01
C ALA A 71 -2.39 -1.00 14.52
N ASP A 72 -1.87 0.23 14.50
CA ASP A 72 -2.61 1.41 14.07
C ASP A 72 -2.86 1.39 12.56
N VAL A 73 -1.85 0.99 11.78
CA VAL A 73 -1.92 0.89 10.31
C VAL A 73 -2.94 -0.18 9.88
N LEU A 74 -2.95 -1.34 10.56
CA LEU A 74 -3.97 -2.37 10.32
C LEU A 74 -5.36 -1.98 10.86
N GLY A 75 -5.42 -1.10 11.86
CA GLY A 75 -6.69 -0.50 12.31
C GLY A 75 -7.28 0.40 11.23
N GLU A 76 -6.47 1.29 10.67
CA GLU A 76 -6.85 2.19 9.57
C GLU A 76 -7.21 1.43 8.29
N ALA A 77 -6.57 0.30 8.03
CA ALA A 77 -6.87 -0.57 6.89
C ALA A 77 -8.36 -0.93 6.76
N LYS A 78 -9.11 -0.95 7.87
CA LYS A 78 -10.54 -1.27 7.88
C LYS A 78 -11.41 -0.19 7.24
N ASP A 79 -10.89 1.03 7.10
CA ASP A 79 -11.61 2.15 6.50
C ASP A 79 -11.41 2.25 4.97
N HIS A 80 -10.63 1.33 4.39
CA HIS A 80 -10.29 1.29 2.98
C HIS A 80 -10.81 0.01 2.31
N LYS A 81 -11.12 0.07 1.01
CA LYS A 81 -11.66 -1.09 0.27
C LYS A 81 -10.62 -2.16 0.01
N HIS A 82 -9.39 -1.74 -0.30
CA HIS A 82 -8.29 -2.66 -0.52
C HIS A 82 -7.01 -2.16 0.14
N VAL A 83 -6.23 -3.11 0.64
CA VAL A 83 -4.92 -2.85 1.24
C VAL A 83 -3.90 -3.80 0.64
N VAL A 84 -2.78 -3.23 0.21
CA VAL A 84 -1.66 -3.99 -0.35
C VAL A 84 -0.40 -3.65 0.44
N ILE A 85 0.41 -4.67 0.74
CA ILE A 85 1.69 -4.50 1.41
C ILE A 85 2.80 -4.94 0.45
N VAL A 86 3.77 -4.07 0.20
CA VAL A 86 4.99 -4.39 -0.56
C VAL A 86 6.18 -4.39 0.38
N THR A 87 6.96 -5.47 0.39
CA THR A 87 8.22 -5.57 1.17
C THR A 87 9.41 -5.48 0.22
N GLY A 88 10.23 -4.43 0.38
CA GLY A 88 11.27 -4.07 -0.56
C GLY A 88 10.74 -3.87 -1.99
N ASN A 89 11.21 -4.74 -2.90
CA ASN A 89 10.80 -4.80 -4.31
C ASN A 89 10.53 -6.24 -4.77
N HIS A 90 10.34 -7.17 -3.83
CA HIS A 90 10.26 -8.60 -4.13
C HIS A 90 9.10 -9.31 -3.48
N THR A 91 8.35 -8.69 -2.57
CA THR A 91 7.12 -9.28 -2.03
C THR A 91 5.99 -8.29 -2.18
N VAL A 92 4.84 -8.75 -2.68
CA VAL A 92 3.60 -7.98 -2.72
C VAL A 92 2.46 -8.88 -2.27
N VAL A 93 1.62 -8.39 -1.36
CA VAL A 93 0.44 -9.11 -0.88
C VAL A 93 -0.76 -8.18 -0.80
N LYS A 94 -1.93 -8.67 -1.24
CA LYS A 94 -3.23 -8.04 -1.01
C LYS A 94 -3.82 -8.66 0.25
N VAL A 95 -4.21 -7.82 1.20
CA VAL A 95 -4.91 -8.28 2.41
C VAL A 95 -6.34 -8.67 2.02
N ASP A 96 -6.73 -9.90 2.33
CA ASP A 96 -8.03 -10.45 1.91
C ASP A 96 -9.12 -10.15 2.94
N ASP A 97 -8.81 -10.44 4.20
CA ASP A 97 -9.72 -10.31 5.32
C ASP A 97 -8.95 -9.80 6.54
N LEU A 98 -9.30 -8.61 7.00
CA LEU A 98 -8.69 -7.98 8.17
C LEU A 98 -9.15 -8.60 9.50
N ASP A 99 -10.24 -9.37 9.49
CA ASP A 99 -10.81 -10.05 10.64
C ASP A 99 -10.38 -11.51 10.76
N ASP A 100 -10.05 -12.20 9.64
CA ASP A 100 -9.28 -13.45 9.67
C ASP A 100 -7.80 -13.15 9.92
N CYS A 101 -7.42 -13.14 11.19
CA CYS A 101 -6.07 -12.78 11.60
C CYS A 101 -5.49 -13.74 12.64
N LYS A 102 -4.16 -13.84 12.65
CA LYS A 102 -3.39 -14.63 13.62
C LYS A 102 -2.44 -13.75 14.42
N THR A 103 -2.42 -13.93 15.74
CA THR A 103 -1.48 -13.19 16.60
C THR A 103 -0.04 -13.55 16.26
N SER A 104 0.78 -12.52 16.00
CA SER A 104 2.21 -12.67 15.76
C SER A 104 3.01 -12.14 16.95
N GLY A 105 3.86 -12.98 17.54
CA GLY A 105 4.77 -12.55 18.61
C GLY A 105 5.85 -11.57 18.14
N SER A 106 6.28 -11.66 16.88
CA SER A 106 7.30 -10.77 16.32
C SER A 106 6.76 -9.36 16.10
N TRP A 107 5.56 -9.26 15.51
CA TRP A 107 4.87 -8.00 15.23
C TRP A 107 4.09 -7.44 16.43
N GLY A 108 3.74 -8.28 17.41
CA GLY A 108 3.04 -7.86 18.62
C GLY A 108 1.55 -7.54 18.41
N THR A 109 0.96 -7.91 17.27
CA THR A 109 -0.45 -7.70 16.95
C THR A 109 -1.04 -8.86 16.16
N CYS A 110 -2.35 -8.81 15.89
CA CYS A 110 -3.03 -9.73 14.98
C CYS A 110 -2.69 -9.37 13.54
N MET A 111 -2.23 -10.37 12.77
CA MET A 111 -1.76 -10.19 11.40
C MET A 111 -2.75 -10.90 10.46
N PRO A 112 -3.42 -10.17 9.55
CA PRO A 112 -4.50 -10.68 8.71
C PRO A 112 -4.01 -11.68 7.65
N HIS A 113 -4.96 -12.42 7.07
CA HIS A 113 -4.73 -13.27 5.91
C HIS A 113 -4.52 -12.44 4.64
N ALA A 114 -3.68 -12.94 3.74
CA ALA A 114 -3.39 -12.30 2.47
C ALA A 114 -2.94 -13.30 1.39
N GLU A 115 -3.18 -12.92 0.13
CA GLU A 115 -2.61 -13.55 -1.05
C GLU A 115 -1.68 -12.61 -1.82
N GLY A 116 -0.72 -13.18 -2.52
CA GLY A 116 0.20 -12.42 -3.35
C GLY A 116 1.40 -13.23 -3.81
N TYR A 117 2.54 -12.58 -3.93
CA TYR A 117 3.74 -13.18 -4.50
C TYR A 117 5.02 -12.78 -3.79
N ILE A 118 5.97 -13.72 -3.78
CA ILE A 118 7.38 -13.45 -3.53
C ILE A 118 8.15 -13.70 -4.84
N GLN A 119 9.00 -12.75 -5.24
CA GLN A 119 9.81 -12.80 -6.45
C GLN A 119 11.23 -13.27 -6.11
N ARG A 120 11.57 -14.51 -6.50
CA ARG A 120 12.89 -15.16 -6.30
C ARG A 120 13.32 -15.90 -7.57
N GLY A 121 13.79 -15.16 -8.57
CA GLY A 121 14.10 -15.72 -9.90
C GLY A 121 12.84 -16.03 -10.75
N GLY A 122 11.70 -16.21 -10.11
CA GLY A 122 10.35 -16.19 -10.68
C GLY A 122 9.34 -15.72 -9.63
N LEU A 123 8.06 -15.67 -10.00
CA LEU A 123 6.97 -15.35 -9.10
C LEU A 123 6.50 -16.63 -8.38
N GLU A 124 6.57 -16.63 -7.04
CA GLU A 124 6.08 -17.69 -6.17
C GLU A 124 4.81 -17.22 -5.46
N TYR A 125 3.65 -17.73 -5.84
CA TYR A 125 2.38 -17.38 -5.22
C TYR A 125 2.37 -17.78 -3.73
N GLN A 126 1.83 -16.92 -2.89
CA GLN A 126 1.68 -17.09 -1.45
C GLN A 126 0.24 -16.81 -1.05
N GLU A 127 -0.25 -17.56 -0.08
CA GLU A 127 -1.57 -17.41 0.54
C GLU A 127 -1.45 -17.87 1.99
N ASP A 128 -1.34 -16.92 2.93
CA ASP A 128 -1.12 -17.15 4.36
C ASP A 128 -1.34 -15.85 5.15
N TYR A 129 -1.20 -15.88 6.47
CA TYR A 129 -1.13 -14.69 7.30
C TYR A 129 0.08 -13.82 6.95
N ILE A 130 -0.12 -12.51 6.85
CA ILE A 130 0.88 -11.57 6.29
C ILE A 130 2.24 -11.68 6.98
N ASN A 131 2.30 -11.99 8.27
CA ASN A 131 3.56 -12.12 9.00
C ASN A 131 4.45 -13.29 8.53
N ASN A 132 3.87 -14.30 7.88
CA ASN A 132 4.63 -15.40 7.29
C ASN A 132 5.19 -15.03 5.91
N ILE A 133 4.58 -14.04 5.24
CA ILE A 133 4.95 -13.62 3.88
C ILE A 133 5.89 -12.39 3.89
N ILE A 134 5.57 -11.36 4.69
CA ILE A 134 6.36 -10.10 4.78
C ILE A 134 7.53 -10.18 5.78
N GLY A 135 7.70 -11.35 6.43
CA GLY A 135 8.74 -11.61 7.41
C GLY A 135 8.48 -10.97 8.78
N LYS A 136 9.55 -10.87 9.58
CA LYS A 136 9.54 -10.22 10.90
C LYS A 136 9.87 -8.73 10.78
N PRO A 137 9.53 -7.88 11.77
CA PRO A 137 10.00 -6.50 11.77
C PRO A 137 11.53 -6.45 11.80
N ASP A 138 12.11 -5.67 10.90
CA ASP A 138 13.54 -5.41 10.75
C ASP A 138 13.74 -4.11 9.94
N GLU A 139 14.97 -3.86 9.46
CA GLU A 139 15.32 -2.65 8.70
C GLU A 139 14.82 -2.68 7.24
N GLN A 140 14.16 -3.76 6.81
CA GLN A 140 13.63 -3.83 5.45
C GLN A 140 12.38 -2.96 5.30
N GLU A 141 12.37 -2.13 4.26
CA GLU A 141 11.23 -1.29 3.92
C GLU A 141 9.98 -2.15 3.64
N ARG A 142 8.86 -1.77 4.26
CA ARG A 142 7.53 -2.33 4.03
C ARG A 142 6.56 -1.19 3.83
N LEU A 143 5.94 -1.10 2.66
CA LEU A 143 4.98 -0.04 2.35
C LEU A 143 3.58 -0.63 2.31
N VAL A 144 2.65 0.01 3.00
CA VAL A 144 1.21 -0.25 2.93
C VAL A 144 0.57 0.76 2.01
N PHE A 145 -0.16 0.27 1.02
CA PHE A 145 -0.92 1.03 0.05
C PHE A 145 -2.41 0.85 0.31
N PHE A 146 -3.11 1.96 0.48
CA PHE A 146 -4.55 1.98 0.71
C PHE A 146 -5.29 2.46 -0.54
N PHE A 147 -6.38 1.78 -0.90
CA PHE A 147 -7.20 2.07 -2.09
C PHE A 147 -8.70 2.12 -1.75
N ASP A 148 -9.40 3.06 -2.41
CA ASP A 148 -10.83 3.40 -2.21
C ASP A 148 -11.67 3.26 -3.48
#